data_AF-A0A2E8XAR0-F1
#
_entry.id   AF-A0A2E8XAR0-F1
#
_cell.length_a   1.000
_cell.length_b   1.000
_cell.length_c   1.000
_cell.angle_alpha   90.00
_cell.angle_beta   90.00
_cell.angle_gamma   90.00
#
_symmetry.space_group_name_H-M   'P 1'
#
loop_
_entity.id
_entity.type
_entity.pdbx_description
1 polymer ?
#
loop_
_entity_poly.entity_id
_entity_poly.type
_entity_poly.pdbx_seq_one_letter_code
_entity_poly.pdbx_strand_id
1 'polypeptide(L)'
;MVDKNINKNHDHNLNKNSFSKKNIDDFDKAKLQEFYSSILGNNMEEVKKNSQRLRLKIYVFGLFIIVLTLILTFFMEKISFVTS
;
A
#
# COMPACT_ATOMS: atom_id res chain seq x y z
N MET A 1 -16.35 -59.35 25.44
CA MET A 1 -17.39 -58.30 25.55
C MET A 1 -16.83 -57.15 26.37
N VAL A 2 -16.53 -56.02 25.72
CA VAL A 2 -16.99 -54.67 26.05
C VAL A 2 -16.56 -53.82 24.85
N ASP A 3 -17.49 -53.61 23.92
CA ASP A 3 -17.36 -52.60 22.87
C ASP A 3 -17.40 -51.22 23.52
N LYS A 4 -16.27 -50.51 23.52
CA LYS A 4 -16.24 -49.11 23.94
C LYS A 4 -16.53 -48.22 22.73
N ASN A 5 -17.80 -48.18 22.35
CA ASN A 5 -18.35 -47.20 21.42
C ASN A 5 -18.30 -45.81 22.08
N ILE A 6 -17.25 -45.03 21.82
CA ILE A 6 -17.21 -43.60 22.16
C ILE A 6 -17.73 -42.85 20.94
N ASN A 7 -19.04 -42.67 20.96
CA ASN A 7 -19.80 -41.88 20.00
C ASN A 7 -19.41 -40.40 20.07
N LYS A 8 -19.16 -39.86 18.88
CA LYS A 8 -19.21 -38.48 18.39
C LYS A 8 -19.67 -37.40 19.36
N ASN A 9 -18.93 -36.29 19.33
CA ASN A 9 -19.41 -34.91 19.13
C ASN A 9 -18.62 -33.94 20.00
N HIS A 10 -17.38 -33.58 19.63
CA HIS A 10 -16.75 -32.42 20.28
C HIS A 10 -15.75 -31.62 19.45
N ASP A 11 -15.80 -31.67 18.11
CA ASP A 11 -14.86 -30.89 17.28
C ASP A 11 -15.55 -29.86 16.37
N HIS A 12 -16.80 -29.51 16.62
CA HIS A 12 -17.54 -28.57 15.76
C HIS A 12 -17.60 -27.13 16.28
N ASN A 13 -16.95 -26.80 17.41
CA ASN A 13 -17.09 -25.50 18.06
C ASN A 13 -15.79 -24.70 18.30
N LEU A 14 -14.66 -25.10 17.68
CA LEU A 14 -13.41 -24.30 17.78
C LEU A 14 -13.22 -23.30 16.63
N ASN A 15 -14.11 -23.25 15.64
CA ASN A 15 -13.99 -22.36 14.48
C ASN A 15 -14.79 -21.03 14.63
N LYS A 16 -15.13 -20.63 15.87
CA LYS A 16 -15.83 -19.37 16.17
C LYS A 16 -15.00 -18.40 17.01
N ASN A 17 -13.68 -18.48 16.94
CA ASN A 17 -12.84 -17.41 17.47
C ASN A 17 -12.67 -16.33 16.41
N SER A 18 -13.27 -15.15 16.65
CA SER A 18 -13.07 -13.92 15.85
C SER A 18 -11.61 -13.50 15.70
N PHE A 19 -10.68 -14.14 16.42
CA PHE A 19 -9.24 -13.89 16.41
C PHE A 19 -8.40 -15.06 15.87
N SER A 20 -8.95 -15.88 14.96
CA SER A 20 -8.08 -16.80 14.21
C SER A 20 -7.07 -15.98 13.39
N LYS A 21 -5.79 -16.37 13.39
CA LYS A 21 -4.71 -15.69 12.66
C LYS A 21 -5.06 -15.44 11.18
N LYS A 22 -5.82 -16.37 10.59
CA LYS A 22 -6.36 -16.28 9.23
C LYS A 22 -7.35 -15.11 9.05
N ASN A 23 -8.20 -14.85 10.06
CA ASN A 23 -9.16 -13.73 10.04
C ASN A 23 -8.47 -12.37 10.21
N ILE A 24 -7.35 -12.32 10.94
CA ILE A 24 -6.55 -11.09 11.11
C ILE A 24 -5.82 -10.77 9.79
N ASP A 25 -5.21 -11.77 9.16
CA ASP A 25 -4.55 -11.62 7.86
C ASP A 25 -5.55 -11.21 6.75
N ASP A 26 -6.77 -11.75 6.79
CA ASP A 26 -7.84 -11.40 5.84
C ASP A 26 -8.41 -9.99 6.11
N PHE A 27 -8.49 -9.56 7.37
CA PHE A 27 -8.91 -8.20 7.75
C PHE A 27 -7.89 -7.15 7.30
N ASP A 28 -6.60 -7.42 7.50
CA ASP A 28 -5.53 -6.51 7.08
C ASP A 28 -5.44 -6.43 5.55
N LYS A 29 -5.63 -7.55 4.85
CA LYS A 29 -5.77 -7.53 3.38
C LYS A 29 -6.97 -6.74 2.91
N ALA A 30 -8.14 -6.91 3.54
CA ALA A 30 -9.34 -6.18 3.18
C ALA A 30 -9.16 -4.67 3.38
N LYS A 31 -8.58 -4.24 4.51
CA LYS A 31 -8.23 -2.84 4.75
C LYS A 31 -7.25 -2.29 3.73
N LEU A 32 -6.22 -3.06 3.39
CA LEU A 32 -5.22 -2.66 2.42
C LEU A 32 -5.84 -2.53 1.02
N GLN A 33 -6.69 -3.49 0.65
CA GLN A 33 -7.45 -3.45 -0.60
C GLN A 33 -8.38 -2.24 -0.64
N GLU A 34 -9.10 -1.95 0.44
CA GLU A 34 -10.02 -0.80 0.54
C GLU A 34 -9.26 0.53 0.43
N PHE A 35 -8.11 0.65 1.10
CA PHE A 35 -7.24 1.82 1.00
C PHE A 35 -6.75 2.07 -0.43
N TYR A 36 -6.20 1.04 -1.09
CA TYR A 36 -5.72 1.18 -2.47
C TYR A 36 -6.86 1.37 -3.46
N SER A 37 -8.02 0.72 -3.25
CA SER A 37 -9.20 0.89 -4.08
C SER A 37 -9.78 2.30 -3.98
N SER A 38 -9.74 2.91 -2.78
CA SER A 38 -10.13 4.32 -2.59
C SER A 38 -9.22 5.30 -3.34
N ILE A 39 -7.93 4.99 -3.50
CA ILE A 39 -6.95 5.88 -4.13
C ILE A 39 -6.88 5.65 -5.65
N LEU A 40 -6.92 4.39 -6.07
CA LEU A 40 -6.67 3.98 -7.45
C LEU A 40 -7.96 3.69 -8.23
N GLY A 41 -9.06 3.35 -7.56
CA GLY A 41 -10.34 2.96 -8.15
C GLY A 41 -10.68 1.50 -7.89
N ASN A 42 -11.95 1.15 -8.06
CA ASN A 42 -12.47 -0.20 -7.78
C ASN A 42 -12.35 -1.15 -8.97
N ASN A 43 -12.16 -0.62 -10.19
CA ASN A 43 -12.02 -1.42 -11.41
C ASN A 43 -10.59 -1.38 -11.96
N MET A 44 -10.22 -2.43 -12.69
CA MET A 44 -8.86 -2.62 -13.20
C MET A 44 -8.42 -1.51 -14.18
N GLU A 45 -9.36 -0.95 -14.94
CA GLU A 45 -9.09 0.14 -15.89
C GLU A 45 -8.80 1.48 -15.19
N GLU A 46 -9.56 1.82 -14.16
CA GLU A 46 -9.35 2.99 -13.30
C GLU A 46 -8.03 2.89 -12.57
N VAL A 47 -7.73 1.73 -11.98
CA VAL A 47 -6.45 1.50 -11.29
C VAL A 47 -5.29 1.73 -12.24
N LYS A 48 -5.35 1.20 -13.47
CA LYS A 48 -4.32 1.41 -14.49
C LYS A 48 -4.18 2.89 -14.85
N LYS A 49 -5.29 3.57 -15.11
CA LYS A 49 -5.31 4.99 -15.50
C LYS A 49 -4.82 5.91 -14.39
N ASN A 50 -5.28 5.70 -13.16
CA ASN A 50 -4.88 6.49 -12.00
C ASN A 50 -3.44 6.21 -11.59
N SER A 51 -2.98 4.96 -11.65
CA SER A 51 -1.57 4.62 -11.42
C SER A 51 -0.65 5.29 -12.44
N GLN A 52 -1.01 5.31 -13.73
CA GLN A 52 -0.25 6.03 -14.75
C GLN A 52 -0.21 7.54 -14.50
N ARG A 53 -1.35 8.14 -14.13
CA ARG A 53 -1.43 9.56 -13.75
C ARG A 53 -0.57 9.87 -12.53
N LEU A 54 -0.60 9.01 -11.51
CA LEU A 54 0.20 9.16 -10.30
C LEU A 54 1.69 9.09 -10.62
N ARG A 55 2.10 8.11 -11.43
CA ARG A 55 3.48 7.97 -11.91
C ARG A 55 3.95 9.20 -12.65
N LEU A 56 3.12 9.74 -13.56
CA LEU A 56 3.45 10.96 -14.28
C LEU A 56 3.61 12.16 -13.32
N LYS A 57 2.70 12.32 -12.35
CA LYS A 57 2.82 13.36 -11.32
C LYS A 57 4.13 13.26 -10.54
N ILE A 58 4.53 12.05 -10.15
CA ILE A 58 5.79 11.81 -9.43
C ILE A 58 7.00 12.19 -10.29
N TYR A 59 7.01 11.82 -11.57
CA TYR A 59 8.11 12.19 -12.47
C TYR A 59 8.18 13.69 -12.73
N VAL A 60 7.03 14.35 -12.94
CA VAL A 60 6.99 15.80 -13.12
C VAL A 60 7.47 16.52 -11.87
N PHE A 61 7.05 16.06 -10.68
CA PHE A 61 7.49 16.63 -9.42
C PHE A 61 8.99 16.41 -9.17
N GLY A 62 9.51 15.21 -9.45
CA GLY A 62 10.93 14.91 -9.38
C GLY A 62 11.76 15.80 -10.31
N LEU A 63 11.28 16.00 -11.55
CA LEU A 63 11.92 16.90 -12.50
C LEU A 63 11.94 18.34 -11.98
N PHE A 64 10.84 18.82 -11.39
CA PHE A 64 10.77 20.14 -10.80
C PHE A 64 11.82 20.35 -9.69
N ILE A 65 12.01 19.35 -8.81
CA ILE A 65 13.05 19.41 -7.77
C ILE A 65 14.44 19.51 -8.37
N ILE A 66 14.73 18.72 -9.41
CA ILE A 66 16.04 18.75 -10.10
C ILE A 66 16.28 20.13 -10.70
N VAL A 67 15.31 20.68 -11.43
CA VAL A 67 15.41 22.02 -12.02
C VAL A 67 15.61 23.09 -10.94
N LEU A 68 14.85 23.04 -9.85
CA LEU A 68 14.99 23.97 -8.74
C LEU A 68 16.39 23.90 -8.12
N THR A 69 16.91 22.69 -7.92
CA THR A 69 18.26 22.48 -7.38
C THR A 69 19.32 23.06 -8.30
N LEU A 70 19.21 22.84 -9.62
CA LEU A 70 20.12 23.40 -10.62
C LEU A 70 20.10 24.93 -10.63
N ILE A 71 18.91 25.53 -10.52
CA ILE A 71 18.75 26.97 -10.43
C ILE A 71 19.46 27.50 -9.18
N LEU A 72 19.21 26.89 -8.02
CA LEU A 72 19.85 27.30 -6.76
C LEU A 72 21.37 27.20 -6.83
N THR A 73 21.91 26.09 -7.36
CA THR A 73 23.36 25.93 -7.53
C THR A 73 23.95 26.96 -8.48
N PHE A 74 23.27 27.26 -9.59
CA PHE A 74 23.71 28.28 -10.55
C PHE A 74 23.77 29.69 -9.91
N PHE A 75 22.77 30.04 -9.11
CA PHE A 75 22.78 31.30 -8.37
C PHE A 75 23.88 31.35 -7.30
N MET A 76 24.14 30.25 -6.59
CA MET A 76 25.24 30.19 -5.62
C MET A 76 26.61 30.34 -6.29
N GLU A 77 26.84 29.72 -7.46
CA GLU A 77 28.07 29.92 -8.24
C GLU A 77 28.23 31.37 -8.70
N LYS A 78 27.15 31.99 -9.18
CA LYS A 78 27.13 33.41 -9.59
C LYS A 78 27.43 34.36 -8.44
N ILE A 79 26.87 34.12 -7.25
CA ILE A 79 27.14 34.92 -6.06
C ILE A 79 28.62 34.76 -5.66
N SER A 80 29.14 33.53 -5.65
CA SER A 80 30.56 33.27 -5.37
C SER A 80 31.49 34.01 -6.34
N PHE A 81 31.14 34.07 -7.64
CA PHE A 81 31.91 34.79 -8.66
C PHE A 81 31.87 36.32 -8.51
N VAL A 82 30.77 36.91 -8.04
CA VAL A 82 30.67 38.38 -7.83
C VAL A 82 31.32 38.82 -6.52
N THR A 83 31.46 37.92 -5.55
CA THR A 83 31.99 38.24 -4.21
C THR A 83 33.50 37.93 -4.06
N SER A 84 34.09 37.15 -4.98
CA SER A 84 35.54 36.88 -5.05
C SER A 84 36.25 37.84 -6.00
#